data_AF-A0A937NR08-F1
#
_entry.id   AF-A0A937NR08-F1
#
_cell.length_a   1.000
_cell.length_b   1.000
_cell.length_c   1.000
_cell.angle_alpha   90.00
_cell.angle_beta   90.00
_cell.angle_gamma   90.00
#
_symmetry.space_group_name_H-M   'P 1'
#
loop_
_entity.id
_entity.type
_entity.pdbx_description
1 polymer ?
#
loop_
_entity_poly.entity_id
_entity_poly.type
_entity_poly.pdbx_seq_one_letter_code
_entity_poly.pdbx_strand_id
1 'polypeptide(L)'
;MKVCIIVKTSEKKHFKFETIMRLVIILFIFFLFLMPRPLPADVIILKGGESIEGEIIKETDDYVVVNYQGTATIFFRDQITNNNGETKAFPPMETRRTSEGLTPSGSEAPELTSSPIDLADSSGENQEETSGQITLSGGPQQQEPSSLPRSTERTRGLTGDDAIIERVLDLSGQKSLVEYIPKYFLFFMQQEPFVSFPGYRQKVSQIIREDITPDLTYEIFSGHVKEHYHRGEFLEFSEWLAAPLSKRINALREDARLHPAGNEPLQLYADLESSFAGRKRLNLFKEHDDIFGRADIDVKTQIAAVKSLSQVFNAGLPAEQRIKDSKIDEYCDQISFQSKELVKKNIAESAYIYRTLSNQELKEYIDFFAKDAGQQFIATTHLAYFNTIREITLILKQKMTE
;
A
#
# COMPACT_ATOMS: atom_id res chain seq x y z
N MET A 1 23.49 17.94 -64.21
CA MET A 1 23.50 17.07 -63.01
C MET A 1 22.54 17.65 -61.99
N LYS A 2 21.42 16.99 -61.69
CA LYS A 2 20.51 17.36 -60.59
C LYS A 2 20.91 16.54 -59.36
N VAL A 3 21.42 17.20 -58.33
CA VAL A 3 21.77 16.57 -57.06
C VAL A 3 20.49 16.52 -56.21
N CYS A 4 20.00 15.31 -55.96
CA CYS A 4 18.88 15.06 -55.08
C CYS A 4 19.42 14.92 -53.65
N ILE A 5 19.10 15.88 -52.78
CA ILE A 5 19.43 15.82 -51.36
C ILE A 5 18.23 15.19 -50.65
N ILE A 6 18.36 13.92 -50.25
CA ILE A 6 17.39 13.25 -49.40
C ILE A 6 17.67 13.69 -47.96
N VAL A 7 16.88 14.64 -47.45
CA VAL A 7 16.87 14.99 -46.03
C VAL A 7 16.10 13.90 -45.29
N LYS A 8 16.83 13.04 -44.58
CA LYS A 8 16.25 12.01 -43.71
C LYS A 8 15.81 12.67 -42.40
N THR A 9 14.53 13.00 -42.30
CA THR A 9 13.94 13.61 -41.11
C THR A 9 14.02 12.65 -39.92
N SER A 10 14.60 13.13 -38.84
CA SER A 10 14.86 12.42 -37.58
C SER A 10 13.56 12.24 -36.78
N GLU A 11 12.80 11.20 -37.05
CA GLU A 11 11.58 10.81 -36.29
C GLU A 11 11.87 10.14 -34.94
N LYS A 12 13.13 9.90 -34.57
CA LYS A 12 13.49 9.16 -33.34
C LYS A 12 13.42 9.96 -32.02
N LYS A 13 13.12 11.26 -32.03
CA LYS A 13 13.16 12.08 -30.81
C LYS A 13 11.85 12.12 -30.03
N HIS A 14 10.69 11.97 -30.67
CA HIS A 14 9.40 12.06 -29.97
C HIS A 14 9.09 10.81 -29.12
N PHE A 15 9.52 9.63 -29.54
CA PHE A 15 9.25 8.36 -28.84
C PHE A 15 9.88 8.28 -27.44
N LYS A 16 11.00 8.98 -27.21
CA LYS A 16 11.69 8.97 -25.90
C LYS A 16 11.02 9.87 -24.87
N PHE A 17 10.42 10.99 -25.27
CA PHE A 17 9.85 11.96 -24.33
C PHE A 17 8.57 11.43 -23.66
N GLU A 18 7.68 10.81 -24.44
CA GLU A 18 6.43 10.27 -23.90
C GLU A 18 6.64 9.07 -22.98
N THR A 19 7.61 8.21 -23.33
CA THR A 19 8.02 7.08 -22.47
C THR A 19 8.62 7.58 -21.16
N ILE A 20 9.45 8.63 -21.19
CA ILE A 20 10.03 9.24 -19.99
C ILE A 20 8.96 9.94 -19.14
N MET A 21 7.98 10.61 -19.75
CA MET A 21 6.93 11.30 -19.01
C MET A 21 5.95 10.33 -18.33
N ARG A 22 5.60 9.21 -18.97
CA ARG A 22 4.84 8.11 -18.32
C ARG A 22 5.61 7.50 -17.15
N LEU A 23 6.92 7.44 -17.27
CA LEU A 23 7.80 6.85 -16.28
C LEU A 23 7.92 7.75 -15.04
N VAL A 24 8.05 9.06 -15.20
CA VAL A 24 8.01 9.99 -14.06
C VAL A 24 6.61 10.03 -13.42
N ILE A 25 5.53 9.87 -14.21
CA ILE A 25 4.18 9.70 -13.65
C ILE A 25 4.05 8.41 -12.85
N ILE A 26 4.69 7.31 -13.27
CA ILE A 26 4.71 6.04 -12.51
C ILE A 26 5.55 6.17 -11.24
N LEU A 27 6.71 6.83 -11.29
CA LEU A 27 7.55 7.15 -10.12
C LEU A 27 6.83 8.07 -9.12
N PHE A 28 6.06 9.02 -9.63
CA PHE A 28 5.21 9.94 -8.88
C PHE A 28 3.99 9.23 -8.25
N ILE A 29 3.35 8.32 -8.98
CA ILE A 29 2.29 7.45 -8.45
C ILE A 29 2.89 6.51 -7.40
N PHE A 30 4.06 5.94 -7.65
CA PHE A 30 4.74 4.97 -6.79
C PHE A 30 5.05 5.54 -5.40
N PHE A 31 5.59 6.76 -5.30
CA PHE A 31 5.93 7.33 -3.99
C PHE A 31 4.77 7.98 -3.24
N LEU A 32 3.70 8.34 -3.94
CA LEU A 32 2.39 8.58 -3.33
C LEU A 32 1.82 7.34 -2.60
N PHE A 33 2.43 6.16 -2.75
CA PHE A 33 2.03 4.89 -2.11
C PHE A 33 2.96 4.51 -0.94
N LEU A 34 3.76 5.44 -0.38
CA LEU A 34 4.36 5.25 0.95
C LEU A 34 3.36 5.43 2.09
N MET A 35 2.16 5.94 1.79
CA MET A 35 0.97 5.61 2.57
C MET A 35 0.64 4.14 2.31
N PRO A 36 0.21 3.38 3.33
CA PRO A 36 -0.07 1.96 3.19
C PRO A 36 -1.29 1.77 2.28
N ARG A 37 -1.07 1.77 0.97
CA ARG A 37 -1.96 1.10 0.04
C ARG A 37 -1.63 -0.38 0.14
N PRO A 38 -2.61 -1.27 0.02
CA PRO A 38 -2.29 -2.67 -0.14
C PRO A 38 -1.36 -2.77 -1.35
N LEU A 39 -0.48 -3.76 -1.28
CA LEU A 39 0.29 -4.20 -2.45
C LEU A 39 -0.66 -4.27 -3.65
N PRO A 40 -0.17 -4.05 -4.89
CA PRO A 40 -0.97 -4.42 -6.05
C PRO A 40 -1.51 -5.82 -5.77
N ALA A 41 -2.83 -5.95 -5.86
CA ALA A 41 -3.47 -7.23 -5.68
C ALA A 41 -2.73 -8.21 -6.60
N ASP A 42 -2.23 -9.33 -6.06
CA ASP A 42 -1.55 -10.32 -6.87
C ASP A 42 -2.52 -10.74 -7.97
N VAL A 43 -2.07 -10.58 -9.23
CA VAL A 43 -2.88 -10.90 -10.38
C VAL A 43 -2.72 -12.38 -10.69
N ILE A 44 -3.76 -13.16 -10.41
CA ILE A 44 -3.86 -14.53 -10.87
C ILE A 44 -4.59 -14.54 -12.20
N ILE A 45 -3.91 -14.97 -13.27
CA ILE A 45 -4.55 -15.19 -14.57
C ILE A 45 -5.06 -16.62 -14.62
N LEU A 46 -6.37 -16.81 -14.72
CA LEU A 46 -6.97 -18.13 -14.89
C LEU A 46 -6.82 -18.62 -16.34
N LYS A 47 -6.89 -19.94 -16.55
CA LYS A 47 -6.82 -20.56 -17.90
C LYS A 47 -7.90 -20.06 -18.86
N GLY A 48 -9.00 -19.52 -18.33
CA GLY A 48 -10.05 -18.86 -19.12
C GLY A 48 -9.67 -17.46 -19.61
N GLY A 49 -8.48 -16.94 -19.26
CA GLY A 49 -8.05 -15.58 -19.55
C GLY A 49 -8.57 -14.52 -18.58
N GLU A 50 -9.34 -14.93 -17.57
CA GLU A 50 -9.83 -14.04 -16.51
C GLU A 50 -8.68 -13.66 -15.57
N SER A 51 -8.59 -12.38 -15.23
CA SER A 51 -7.59 -11.82 -14.34
C SER A 51 -8.24 -11.53 -13.00
N ILE A 52 -7.74 -12.17 -11.95
CA ILE A 52 -8.23 -11.99 -10.58
C ILE A 52 -7.19 -11.24 -9.78
N GLU A 53 -7.55 -10.03 -9.39
CA GLU A 53 -6.76 -9.14 -8.53
C GLU A 53 -7.12 -9.40 -7.06
N GLY A 54 -6.23 -10.05 -6.29
CA GLY A 54 -6.38 -10.14 -4.83
C GLY A 54 -5.07 -10.46 -4.10
N GLU A 55 -5.01 -10.29 -2.78
CA GLU A 55 -3.80 -10.61 -2.00
C GLU A 55 -3.62 -12.13 -1.86
N ILE A 56 -2.49 -12.71 -2.29
CA ILE A 56 -2.23 -14.14 -2.03
C ILE A 56 -1.99 -14.34 -0.53
N ILE A 57 -2.96 -14.97 0.14
CA ILE A 57 -2.91 -15.29 1.57
C ILE A 57 -2.05 -16.54 1.82
N LYS A 58 -2.09 -17.52 0.91
CA LYS A 58 -1.39 -18.80 1.03
C LYS A 58 -1.11 -19.39 -0.35
N GLU A 59 0.10 -19.87 -0.58
CA GLU A 59 0.48 -20.57 -1.80
C GLU A 59 1.01 -21.97 -1.45
N THR A 60 0.56 -22.97 -2.21
CA THR A 60 1.00 -24.37 -2.09
C THR A 60 1.31 -24.94 -3.49
N ASP A 61 1.77 -26.19 -3.54
CA ASP A 61 2.00 -26.89 -4.81
C ASP A 61 0.70 -27.17 -5.58
N ASP A 62 -0.43 -27.26 -4.88
CA ASP A 62 -1.73 -27.64 -5.47
C ASP A 62 -2.67 -26.45 -5.68
N TYR A 63 -2.60 -25.42 -4.83
CA TYR A 63 -3.53 -24.29 -4.83
C TYR A 63 -2.95 -23.00 -4.27
N VAL A 64 -3.62 -21.89 -4.60
CA VAL A 64 -3.36 -20.53 -4.12
C VAL A 64 -4.64 -19.99 -3.48
N VAL A 65 -4.55 -19.49 -2.26
CA VAL A 65 -5.64 -18.78 -1.58
C VAL A 65 -5.43 -17.29 -1.79
N VAL A 66 -6.42 -16.64 -2.37
CA VAL A 66 -6.42 -15.21 -2.65
C VAL A 66 -7.53 -14.52 -1.88
N ASN A 67 -7.21 -13.43 -1.19
CA ASN A 67 -8.21 -12.52 -0.66
C ASN A 67 -8.75 -11.66 -1.80
N TYR A 68 -9.86 -12.09 -2.39
CA TYR A 68 -10.56 -11.36 -3.44
C TYR A 68 -11.74 -10.62 -2.83
N GLN A 69 -11.69 -9.29 -2.82
CA GLN A 69 -12.76 -8.43 -2.29
C GLN A 69 -13.19 -8.79 -0.84
N GLY A 70 -12.22 -9.11 0.02
CA GLY A 70 -12.48 -9.50 1.42
C GLY A 70 -12.90 -10.96 1.60
N THR A 71 -12.96 -11.76 0.53
CA THR A 71 -13.30 -13.19 0.59
C THR A 71 -12.10 -14.05 0.21
N ALA A 72 -11.70 -14.93 1.13
CA ALA A 72 -10.66 -15.93 0.85
C ALA A 72 -11.17 -16.94 -0.19
N THR A 73 -10.64 -16.87 -1.40
CA THR A 73 -11.00 -17.70 -2.54
C THR A 73 -9.84 -18.61 -2.91
N ILE A 74 -10.11 -19.90 -3.10
CA ILE A 74 -9.09 -20.90 -3.45
C ILE A 74 -9.08 -21.09 -4.96
N PHE A 75 -7.90 -20.94 -5.56
CA PHE A 75 -7.64 -21.23 -6.96
C PHE A 75 -6.66 -22.40 -7.06
N PHE A 76 -7.02 -23.46 -7.77
CA PHE A 76 -6.12 -24.58 -7.97
C PHE A 76 -5.06 -24.23 -9.03
N ARG A 77 -3.83 -24.74 -8.87
CA ARG A 77 -2.71 -24.44 -9.79
C ARG A 77 -3.00 -24.85 -11.23
N ASP A 78 -3.79 -25.90 -11.42
CA ASP A 78 -4.25 -26.32 -12.74
C ASP A 78 -5.30 -25.38 -13.36
N GLN A 79 -5.84 -24.43 -12.61
CA GLN A 79 -6.71 -23.36 -13.11
C GLN A 79 -5.95 -22.08 -13.43
N ILE A 80 -4.70 -21.96 -12.96
CA ILE A 80 -3.88 -20.76 -13.09
C ILE A 80 -2.93 -20.90 -14.28
N THR A 81 -2.83 -19.86 -15.09
CA THR A 81 -1.88 -19.74 -16.18
C THR A 81 -0.63 -19.06 -15.64
N ASN A 82 0.51 -19.73 -15.68
CA ASN A 82 1.76 -19.15 -15.22
C ASN A 82 2.18 -18.02 -16.17
N ASN A 83 2.57 -16.85 -15.64
CA ASN A 83 2.90 -15.64 -16.42
C ASN A 83 4.09 -15.82 -17.39
N ASN A 84 4.73 -16.99 -17.41
CA ASN A 84 5.87 -17.33 -18.25
C ASN A 84 5.55 -18.24 -19.46
N GLY A 85 4.29 -18.63 -19.68
CA GLY A 85 3.89 -19.38 -20.89
C GLY A 85 4.35 -20.85 -20.96
N GLU A 86 4.99 -21.39 -19.92
CA GLU A 86 5.34 -22.82 -19.86
C GLU A 86 4.25 -23.63 -19.17
N THR A 87 3.57 -24.47 -19.94
CA THR A 87 2.65 -25.49 -19.41
C THR A 87 3.46 -26.72 -19.02
N LYS A 88 3.71 -26.94 -17.73
CA LYS A 88 4.15 -28.27 -17.27
C LYS A 88 2.95 -29.22 -17.37
N ALA A 89 3.00 -30.13 -18.33
CA ALA A 89 2.00 -31.18 -18.48
C ALA A 89 2.15 -32.21 -17.35
N PHE A 90 1.06 -32.43 -16.61
CA PHE A 90 0.90 -33.60 -15.74
C PHE A 90 -0.06 -34.60 -16.41
N PRO A 91 0.12 -35.92 -16.17
CA PRO A 91 -0.66 -36.94 -16.84
C PRO A 91 -2.14 -36.91 -16.40
N PRO A 92 -3.07 -37.32 -17.27
CA PRO A 92 -4.50 -37.24 -16.97
C PRO A 92 -4.90 -38.24 -15.88
N MET A 93 -5.66 -37.77 -14.88
CA MET A 93 -6.39 -38.65 -13.97
C MET A 93 -7.52 -39.37 -14.71
N GLU A 94 -7.58 -40.69 -14.53
CA GLU A 94 -8.69 -41.54 -14.98
C GLU A 94 -10.02 -41.09 -14.35
N THR A 95 -11.01 -40.86 -15.21
CA THR A 95 -12.38 -40.56 -14.84
C THR A 95 -13.13 -41.84 -14.47
N ARG A 96 -13.50 -41.98 -13.20
CA ARG A 96 -14.42 -43.03 -12.74
C ARG A 96 -15.86 -42.59 -13.02
N ARG A 97 -16.49 -43.25 -13.99
CA ARG A 97 -17.93 -43.14 -14.29
C ARG A 97 -18.77 -43.66 -13.12
N THR A 98 -19.76 -42.89 -12.70
CA THR A 98 -21.05 -43.40 -12.25
C THR A 98 -22.14 -42.46 -12.75
N SER A 99 -23.03 -43.02 -13.57
CA SER A 99 -24.17 -42.37 -14.21
C SER A 99 -25.45 -43.05 -13.73
N GLU A 100 -26.27 -42.33 -12.98
CA GLU A 100 -27.72 -42.51 -12.82
C GLU A 100 -28.23 -41.09 -12.51
N GLY A 101 -29.08 -40.41 -13.24
CA GLY A 101 -30.19 -40.85 -14.07
C GLY A 101 -31.46 -40.30 -13.41
N LEU A 102 -32.03 -39.19 -13.90
CA LEU A 102 -33.44 -38.80 -13.72
C LEU A 102 -33.77 -37.60 -14.61
N THR A 103 -34.80 -37.80 -15.44
CA THR A 103 -35.38 -36.91 -16.46
C THR A 103 -36.38 -35.88 -15.87
N PRO A 104 -36.82 -34.88 -16.67
CA PRO A 104 -37.35 -33.62 -16.18
C PRO A 104 -38.89 -33.54 -16.21
N SER A 105 -39.43 -32.62 -15.41
CA SER A 105 -40.79 -32.07 -15.47
C SER A 105 -40.67 -30.66 -14.89
N GLY A 106 -41.06 -29.55 -15.50
CA GLY A 106 -42.20 -29.28 -16.38
C GLY A 106 -42.99 -28.13 -15.73
N SER A 107 -43.46 -27.18 -16.54
CA SER A 107 -44.41 -26.08 -16.26
C SER A 107 -43.92 -24.76 -15.65
N GLU A 108 -43.95 -23.76 -16.55
CA GLU A 108 -44.82 -22.57 -16.50
C GLU A 108 -44.58 -21.46 -15.47
N ALA A 109 -44.16 -20.33 -16.04
CA ALA A 109 -44.36 -18.99 -15.50
C ALA A 109 -45.82 -18.54 -15.66
N PRO A 110 -46.28 -17.62 -14.78
CA PRO A 110 -47.19 -16.59 -15.23
C PRO A 110 -46.73 -15.17 -14.92
N GLU A 111 -47.28 -14.30 -15.75
CA GLU A 111 -47.07 -12.87 -15.92
C GLU A 111 -47.29 -12.02 -14.67
N LEU A 112 -46.47 -10.97 -14.59
CA LEU A 112 -46.59 -9.83 -13.68
C LEU A 112 -47.69 -8.87 -14.18
N THR A 113 -48.73 -8.64 -13.38
CA THR A 113 -49.62 -7.48 -13.54
C THR A 113 -49.37 -6.50 -12.40
N SER A 114 -48.84 -5.33 -12.74
CA SER A 114 -48.67 -4.18 -11.86
C SER A 114 -49.99 -3.44 -11.65
N SER A 115 -50.33 -3.13 -10.41
CA SER A 115 -51.30 -2.08 -10.05
C SER A 115 -50.70 -1.16 -8.98
N PRO A 116 -51.08 0.13 -8.95
CA PRO A 116 -50.37 1.17 -8.21
C PRO A 116 -50.84 1.26 -6.75
N ILE A 117 -49.91 1.57 -5.85
CA ILE A 117 -50.16 1.82 -4.43
C ILE A 117 -50.40 3.32 -4.24
N ASP A 118 -51.59 3.67 -3.76
CA ASP A 118 -51.93 4.96 -3.17
C ASP A 118 -51.33 5.08 -1.77
N LEU A 119 -50.65 6.20 -1.51
CA LEU A 119 -50.10 6.60 -0.22
C LEU A 119 -51.11 7.46 0.53
N ALA A 120 -51.63 6.95 1.66
CA ALA A 120 -52.33 7.74 2.66
C ALA A 120 -51.86 7.39 4.07
N ASP A 121 -51.22 8.37 4.68
CA ASP A 121 -51.23 8.82 6.08
C ASP A 121 -51.91 7.93 7.15
N SER A 122 -51.15 7.52 8.17
CA SER A 122 -51.67 7.30 9.53
C SER A 122 -50.54 7.17 10.55
N SER A 123 -50.51 8.12 11.47
CA SER A 123 -49.94 8.04 12.82
C SER A 123 -50.57 6.92 13.66
N GLY A 124 -49.84 6.40 14.65
CA GLY A 124 -50.43 5.53 15.69
C GLY A 124 -49.45 4.60 16.42
N GLU A 125 -49.15 5.00 17.66
CA GLU A 125 -48.62 4.31 18.84
C GLU A 125 -48.46 2.78 18.93
N ASN A 126 -47.36 2.40 19.61
CA ASN A 126 -47.15 1.34 20.60
C ASN A 126 -47.85 -0.03 20.44
N GLN A 127 -47.02 -1.09 20.35
CA GLN A 127 -47.28 -2.32 21.11
C GLN A 127 -45.99 -3.10 21.41
N GLU A 128 -45.97 -3.60 22.65
CA GLU A 128 -44.95 -4.40 23.32
C GLU A 128 -45.23 -5.91 23.10
N GLU A 129 -44.20 -6.73 23.38
CA GLU A 129 -44.20 -8.21 23.51
C GLU A 129 -44.29 -9.07 22.23
N THR A 130 -43.24 -9.84 21.93
CA THR A 130 -43.09 -11.22 22.45
C THR A 130 -41.85 -11.93 21.90
N SER A 131 -41.34 -12.81 22.77
CA SER A 131 -40.20 -13.71 22.65
C SER A 131 -40.27 -14.68 21.46
N GLY A 132 -39.13 -14.84 20.77
CA GLY A 132 -38.91 -15.82 19.72
C GLY A 132 -37.46 -16.26 19.70
N GLN A 133 -37.08 -17.10 20.66
CA GLN A 133 -35.76 -17.71 20.80
C GLN A 133 -35.59 -18.80 19.73
N ILE A 134 -34.77 -18.55 18.70
CA ILE A 134 -34.32 -19.56 17.74
C ILE A 134 -32.89 -19.95 18.10
N THR A 135 -32.74 -21.22 18.53
CA THR A 135 -31.45 -21.87 18.73
C THR A 135 -30.98 -22.45 17.40
N LEU A 136 -29.84 -21.98 16.88
CA LEU A 136 -29.15 -22.64 15.76
C LEU A 136 -27.85 -23.26 16.28
N SER A 137 -27.84 -24.59 16.25
CA SER A 137 -26.68 -25.45 16.51
C SER A 137 -25.68 -25.40 15.36
N GLY A 138 -24.39 -25.36 15.72
CA GLY A 138 -23.33 -26.16 15.08
C GLY A 138 -22.92 -25.80 13.66
N GLY A 139 -22.14 -24.72 13.51
CA GLY A 139 -21.27 -24.50 12.35
C GLY A 139 -19.83 -24.96 12.66
N PRO A 140 -19.07 -25.51 11.68
CA PRO A 140 -17.72 -26.01 11.90
C PRO A 140 -16.78 -24.87 12.30
N GLN A 141 -15.97 -25.10 13.34
CA GLN A 141 -14.93 -24.18 13.79
C GLN A 141 -14.02 -23.81 12.60
N GLN A 142 -14.15 -22.57 12.12
CA GLN A 142 -13.12 -21.94 11.31
C GLN A 142 -11.86 -21.83 12.17
N GLN A 143 -10.84 -22.62 11.83
CA GLN A 143 -9.48 -22.35 12.29
C GLN A 143 -9.07 -20.99 11.73
N GLU A 144 -8.81 -20.05 12.64
CA GLU A 144 -8.17 -18.77 12.31
C GLU A 144 -6.92 -19.04 11.46
N PRO A 145 -6.73 -18.33 10.33
CA PRO A 145 -5.51 -18.42 9.57
C PRO A 145 -4.33 -18.00 10.45
N SER A 146 -3.30 -18.84 10.46
CA SER A 146 -2.05 -18.66 11.19
C SER A 146 -1.51 -17.24 10.99
N SER A 147 -1.71 -16.40 11.99
CA SER A 147 -1.03 -15.11 12.12
C SER A 147 0.48 -15.33 12.05
N LEU A 148 1.17 -14.41 11.36
CA LEU A 148 2.62 -14.23 11.45
C LEU A 148 3.07 -14.30 12.93
N PRO A 149 4.27 -14.80 13.24
CA PRO A 149 4.74 -14.91 14.61
C PRO A 149 4.56 -13.56 15.33
N ARG A 150 3.69 -13.54 16.35
CA ARG A 150 3.37 -12.32 17.10
C ARG A 150 4.66 -11.68 17.64
N SER A 151 4.77 -10.37 17.47
CA SER A 151 5.78 -9.42 17.99
C SER A 151 6.21 -9.60 19.45
N THR A 152 5.49 -10.42 20.22
CA THR A 152 5.74 -10.77 21.61
C THR A 152 7.05 -11.51 21.89
N GLU A 153 7.73 -12.11 20.90
CA GLU A 153 9.01 -12.79 21.14
C GLU A 153 10.21 -11.83 21.17
N ARG A 154 10.24 -10.81 20.30
CA ARG A 154 11.35 -9.84 20.26
C ARG A 154 11.35 -8.87 21.46
N THR A 155 10.21 -8.72 22.12
CA THR A 155 10.05 -7.89 23.33
C THR A 155 10.50 -8.59 24.62
N ARG A 156 10.69 -9.91 24.63
CA ARG A 156 11.18 -10.63 25.82
C ARG A 156 12.67 -10.33 26.03
N GLY A 157 12.95 -9.42 26.96
CA GLY A 157 14.30 -9.12 27.44
C GLY A 157 14.77 -7.70 27.19
N LEU A 158 13.99 -6.87 26.49
CA LEU A 158 14.28 -5.44 26.39
C LEU A 158 14.03 -4.77 27.74
N THR A 159 14.95 -3.90 28.18
CA THR A 159 14.82 -3.13 29.41
C THR A 159 15.19 -1.67 29.15
N GLY A 160 14.79 -0.76 30.04
CA GLY A 160 15.15 0.66 29.93
C GLY A 160 14.55 1.32 28.68
N ASP A 161 15.37 2.10 27.98
CA ASP A 161 14.95 2.88 26.80
C ASP A 161 14.56 2.01 25.60
N ASP A 162 15.23 0.86 25.41
CA ASP A 162 14.92 -0.04 24.30
C ASP A 162 13.48 -0.57 24.36
N ALA A 163 12.97 -0.84 25.55
CA ALA A 163 11.59 -1.30 25.74
C ALA A 163 10.57 -0.18 25.42
N ILE A 164 10.92 1.08 25.70
CA ILE A 164 10.07 2.24 25.39
C ILE A 164 10.02 2.46 23.88
N ILE A 165 11.19 2.44 23.22
CA ILE A 165 11.30 2.59 21.77
C ILE A 165 10.51 1.49 21.06
N GLU A 166 10.75 0.23 21.39
CA GLU A 166 10.04 -0.90 20.78
C GLU A 166 8.52 -0.74 20.94
N ARG A 167 8.06 -0.41 22.16
CA ARG A 167 6.64 -0.18 22.43
C ARG A 167 6.06 0.95 21.59
N VAL A 168 6.77 2.07 21.49
CA VAL A 168 6.34 3.22 20.66
C VAL A 168 6.27 2.82 19.19
N LEU A 169 7.29 2.15 18.65
CA LEU A 169 7.33 1.73 17.24
C LEU A 169 6.25 0.71 16.89
N ASP A 170 5.94 -0.20 17.81
CA ASP A 170 4.86 -1.19 17.67
C ASP A 170 3.49 -0.51 17.70
N LEU A 171 3.19 0.24 18.79
CA LEU A 171 1.89 0.87 18.98
C LEU A 171 1.59 1.98 17.96
N SER A 172 2.59 2.63 17.39
CA SER A 172 2.41 3.63 16.33
C SER A 172 2.30 3.04 14.92
N GLY A 173 2.49 1.71 14.77
CA GLY A 173 2.45 1.01 13.49
C GLY A 173 3.70 1.18 12.61
N GLN A 174 4.75 1.83 13.13
CA GLN A 174 6.00 2.06 12.39
C GLN A 174 6.71 0.74 12.09
N LYS A 175 6.64 -0.22 13.02
CA LYS A 175 7.20 -1.56 12.81
C LYS A 175 6.65 -2.22 11.54
N SER A 176 5.32 -2.28 11.43
CA SER A 176 4.66 -2.82 10.25
C SER A 176 5.07 -2.06 8.99
N LEU A 177 5.09 -0.72 9.05
CA LEU A 177 5.44 0.12 7.90
C LEU A 177 6.87 -0.14 7.38
N VAL A 178 7.85 -0.30 8.28
CA VAL A 178 9.24 -0.60 7.93
C VAL A 178 9.39 -2.00 7.33
N GLU A 179 8.64 -3.00 7.83
CA GLU A 179 8.65 -4.36 7.27
C GLU A 179 8.19 -4.42 5.80
N TYR A 180 7.44 -3.42 5.32
CA TYR A 180 7.03 -3.31 3.91
C TYR A 180 8.09 -2.74 2.98
N ILE A 181 9.13 -2.08 3.50
CA ILE A 181 10.15 -1.42 2.67
C ILE A 181 10.76 -2.37 1.62
N PRO A 182 11.23 -3.59 1.95
CA PRO A 182 11.79 -4.50 0.96
C PRO A 182 10.81 -4.88 -0.16
N LYS A 183 9.54 -5.13 0.21
CA LYS A 183 8.47 -5.45 -0.76
C LYS A 183 8.24 -4.27 -1.71
N TYR A 184 8.27 -3.06 -1.17
CA TYR A 184 8.13 -1.84 -1.95
C TYR A 184 9.30 -1.65 -2.94
N PHE A 185 10.54 -1.89 -2.51
CA PHE A 185 11.70 -1.91 -3.41
C PHE A 185 11.56 -2.96 -4.52
N LEU A 186 11.08 -4.17 -4.23
CA LEU A 186 10.84 -5.19 -5.24
C LEU A 186 9.77 -4.77 -6.25
N PHE A 187 8.65 -4.25 -5.75
CA PHE A 187 7.56 -3.74 -6.59
C PHE A 187 8.09 -2.63 -7.51
N PHE A 188 8.88 -1.70 -6.98
CA PHE A 188 9.54 -0.66 -7.78
C PHE A 188 10.32 -1.23 -8.96
N MET A 189 11.20 -2.20 -8.66
CA MET A 189 12.09 -2.79 -9.64
C MET A 189 11.33 -3.52 -10.76
N GLN A 190 10.11 -3.98 -10.48
CA GLN A 190 9.25 -4.63 -11.46
C GLN A 190 8.52 -3.63 -12.36
N GLN A 191 8.06 -2.50 -11.81
CA GLN A 191 7.33 -1.48 -12.57
C GLN A 191 8.24 -0.63 -13.45
N GLU A 192 9.50 -0.46 -13.07
CA GLU A 192 10.35 0.56 -13.69
C GLU A 192 10.99 0.12 -15.03
N PRO A 193 10.68 0.80 -16.15
CA PRO A 193 11.26 0.52 -17.47
C PRO A 193 12.77 0.79 -17.56
N PHE A 194 13.34 1.56 -16.63
CA PHE A 194 14.75 1.95 -16.64
C PHE A 194 15.71 0.76 -16.67
N VAL A 195 15.28 -0.38 -16.14
CA VAL A 195 16.12 -1.58 -16.05
C VAL A 195 15.81 -2.51 -17.22
N SER A 196 16.02 -2.01 -18.45
CA SER A 196 15.89 -2.81 -19.68
C SER A 196 17.09 -3.75 -19.91
N PHE A 197 17.99 -3.87 -18.93
CA PHE A 197 19.17 -4.73 -19.02
C PHE A 197 18.81 -6.17 -18.62
N PRO A 198 18.92 -7.14 -19.55
CA PRO A 198 18.70 -8.54 -19.23
C PRO A 198 19.59 -8.96 -18.06
N GLY A 199 19.01 -9.59 -17.04
CA GLY A 199 19.73 -10.08 -15.85
C GLY A 199 19.97 -9.05 -14.73
N TYR A 200 20.03 -7.75 -15.02
CA TYR A 200 20.28 -6.73 -13.97
C TYR A 200 19.12 -6.66 -12.97
N ARG A 201 17.88 -6.57 -13.49
CA ARG A 201 16.66 -6.56 -12.64
C ARG A 201 16.58 -7.81 -11.78
N GLN A 202 16.96 -8.96 -12.35
CA GLN A 202 16.97 -10.23 -11.64
C GLN A 202 18.03 -10.23 -10.52
N LYS A 203 19.26 -9.75 -10.80
CA LYS A 203 20.33 -9.61 -9.78
C LYS A 203 19.89 -8.70 -8.63
N VAL A 204 19.36 -7.50 -8.91
CA VAL A 204 18.88 -6.59 -7.85
C VAL A 204 17.71 -7.19 -7.07
N SER A 205 16.74 -7.80 -7.75
CA SER A 205 15.61 -8.45 -7.07
C SER A 205 16.06 -9.61 -6.21
N GLN A 206 17.10 -10.35 -6.63
CA GLN A 206 17.70 -11.41 -5.84
C GLN A 206 18.38 -10.85 -4.58
N ILE A 207 19.23 -9.82 -4.73
CA ILE A 207 19.88 -9.15 -3.58
C ILE A 207 18.83 -8.62 -2.60
N ILE A 208 17.76 -7.97 -3.07
CA ILE A 208 16.72 -7.48 -2.15
C ILE A 208 16.07 -8.64 -1.38
N ARG A 209 15.79 -9.78 -2.03
CA ARG A 209 15.19 -10.94 -1.36
C ARG A 209 16.12 -11.64 -0.39
N GLU A 210 17.41 -11.72 -0.72
CA GLU A 210 18.40 -12.49 0.05
C GLU A 210 19.06 -11.66 1.15
N ASP A 211 19.39 -10.39 0.87
CA ASP A 211 20.17 -9.53 1.77
C ASP A 211 19.34 -8.44 2.46
N ILE A 212 18.25 -7.95 1.86
CA ILE A 212 17.44 -6.85 2.42
C ILE A 212 16.15 -7.39 3.04
N THR A 213 16.31 -8.07 4.18
CA THR A 213 15.18 -8.68 4.89
C THR A 213 14.35 -7.64 5.68
N PRO A 214 13.08 -7.92 6.01
CA PRO A 214 12.30 -7.09 6.93
C PRO A 214 13.01 -6.88 8.27
N ASP A 215 13.69 -7.91 8.78
CA ASP A 215 14.44 -7.84 10.04
C ASP A 215 15.61 -6.87 9.97
N LEU A 216 16.44 -6.96 8.92
CA LEU A 216 17.55 -6.03 8.73
C LEU A 216 17.03 -4.59 8.58
N THR A 217 15.95 -4.43 7.81
CA THR A 217 15.35 -3.11 7.57
C THR A 217 14.83 -2.50 8.87
N TYR A 218 14.19 -3.31 9.71
CA TYR A 218 13.75 -2.89 11.04
C TYR A 218 14.91 -2.60 11.99
N GLU A 219 15.95 -3.42 11.97
CA GLU A 219 17.15 -3.21 12.78
C GLU A 219 17.79 -1.86 12.47
N ILE A 220 18.04 -1.57 11.18
CA ILE A 220 18.58 -0.29 10.72
C ILE A 220 17.66 0.86 11.17
N PHE A 221 16.36 0.78 10.89
CA PHE A 221 15.41 1.82 11.25
C PHE A 221 15.37 2.09 12.75
N SER A 222 15.25 1.05 13.57
CA SER A 222 15.22 1.16 15.02
C SER A 222 16.54 1.69 15.58
N GLY A 223 17.68 1.38 14.94
CA GLY A 223 18.98 1.99 15.23
C GLY A 223 18.95 3.51 15.05
N HIS A 224 18.47 3.99 13.90
CA HIS A 224 18.34 5.43 13.65
C HIS A 224 17.34 6.11 14.60
N VAL A 225 16.27 5.43 15.01
CA VAL A 225 15.35 5.95 16.05
C VAL A 225 16.07 6.11 17.39
N LYS A 226 16.89 5.12 17.79
CA LYS A 226 17.65 5.16 19.06
C LYS A 226 18.64 6.33 19.11
N GLU A 227 19.27 6.66 17.99
CA GLU A 227 20.23 7.79 17.91
C GLU A 227 19.59 9.16 18.15
N HIS A 228 18.29 9.28 17.88
CA HIS A 228 17.51 10.51 18.00
C HIS A 228 16.38 10.41 19.02
N TYR A 229 16.47 9.43 19.92
CA TYR A 229 15.48 9.17 20.95
C TYR A 229 15.59 10.18 22.10
N HIS A 230 14.44 10.72 22.52
CA HIS A 230 14.34 11.53 23.72
C HIS A 230 13.32 10.92 24.68
N ARG A 231 13.80 10.53 25.87
CA ARG A 231 13.05 9.69 26.81
C ARG A 231 11.74 10.32 27.27
N GLY A 232 11.73 11.62 27.59
CA GLY A 232 10.54 12.29 28.10
C GLY A 232 9.40 12.28 27.06
N GLU A 233 9.74 12.71 25.86
CA GLU A 233 8.88 12.83 24.70
C GLU A 233 8.33 11.46 24.28
N PHE A 234 9.17 10.41 24.24
CA PHE A 234 8.73 9.06 23.90
C PHE A 234 7.87 8.41 24.99
N LEU A 235 8.10 8.72 26.27
CA LEU A 235 7.21 8.27 27.35
C LEU A 235 5.83 8.92 27.22
N GLU A 236 5.77 10.24 27.05
CA GLU A 236 4.50 10.96 26.82
C GLU A 236 3.79 10.43 25.57
N PHE A 237 4.54 10.21 24.47
CA PHE A 237 3.99 9.63 23.25
C PHE A 237 3.46 8.20 23.46
N SER A 238 4.16 7.37 24.25
CA SER A 238 3.72 6.02 24.59
C SER A 238 2.42 6.02 25.40
N GLU A 239 2.25 6.98 26.31
CA GLU A 239 1.01 7.17 27.07
C GLU A 239 -0.13 7.60 26.17
N TRP A 240 0.11 8.55 25.25
CA TRP A 240 -0.88 8.95 24.25
C TRP A 240 -1.29 7.79 23.33
N LEU A 241 -0.34 6.96 22.89
CA LEU A 241 -0.63 5.76 22.08
C LEU A 241 -1.53 4.75 22.82
N ALA A 242 -1.53 4.76 24.15
CA ALA A 242 -2.42 3.92 24.94
C ALA A 242 -3.85 4.48 25.07
N ALA A 243 -4.06 5.77 24.76
CA ALA A 243 -5.34 6.44 24.90
C ALA A 243 -6.40 5.90 23.93
N PRO A 244 -7.70 5.94 24.29
CA PRO A 244 -8.78 5.43 23.44
C PRO A 244 -8.82 6.06 22.03
N LEU A 245 -8.61 7.37 21.93
CA LEU A 245 -8.60 8.08 20.65
C LEU A 245 -7.46 7.59 19.74
N SER A 246 -6.25 7.43 20.29
CA SER A 246 -5.10 6.94 19.51
C SER A 246 -5.32 5.52 18.97
N LYS A 247 -5.86 4.63 19.81
CA LYS A 247 -6.25 3.27 19.39
C LYS A 247 -7.29 3.29 18.27
N ARG A 248 -8.30 4.16 18.37
CA ARG A 248 -9.31 4.35 17.32
C ARG A 248 -8.68 4.84 16.02
N ILE A 249 -7.77 5.81 16.09
CA ILE A 249 -7.03 6.31 14.93
C ILE A 249 -6.21 5.21 14.26
N ASN A 250 -5.51 4.39 15.03
CA ASN A 250 -4.73 3.27 14.50
C ASN A 250 -5.63 2.22 13.82
N ALA A 251 -6.79 1.91 14.41
CA ALA A 251 -7.75 1.02 13.78
C ALA A 251 -8.27 1.57 12.44
N LEU A 252 -8.53 2.88 12.34
CA LEU A 252 -8.95 3.53 11.09
C LEU A 252 -7.85 3.50 10.02
N ARG A 253 -6.58 3.69 10.41
CA ARG A 253 -5.45 3.58 9.47
C ARG A 253 -5.28 2.16 8.96
N GLU A 254 -5.39 1.19 9.84
CA GLU A 254 -5.29 -0.22 9.48
C GLU A 254 -6.45 -0.65 8.56
N ASP A 255 -7.68 -0.22 8.86
CA ASP A 255 -8.83 -0.43 7.98
C ASP A 255 -8.60 0.15 6.58
N ALA A 256 -8.16 1.42 6.49
CA ALA A 256 -7.88 2.05 5.21
C ALA A 256 -6.73 1.39 4.43
N ARG A 257 -5.78 0.77 5.13
CA ARG A 257 -4.70 -0.02 4.52
C ARG A 257 -5.22 -1.30 3.91
N LEU A 258 -6.12 -1.99 4.61
CA LEU A 258 -6.72 -3.25 4.14
C LEU A 258 -7.77 -3.00 3.05
N HIS A 259 -8.41 -1.83 3.04
CA HIS A 259 -9.50 -1.48 2.13
C HIS A 259 -9.17 -0.20 1.33
N PRO A 260 -8.43 -0.30 0.21
CA PRO A 260 -8.01 0.84 -0.58
C PRO A 260 -9.20 1.51 -1.27
N ALA A 261 -9.32 2.81 -1.06
CA ALA A 261 -10.49 3.59 -1.43
C ALA A 261 -10.54 4.06 -2.90
N GLY A 262 -9.58 3.67 -3.74
CA GLY A 262 -9.48 4.14 -5.12
C GLY A 262 -9.58 5.67 -5.24
N ASN A 263 -10.65 6.17 -5.89
CA ASN A 263 -10.94 7.59 -6.08
C ASN A 263 -11.86 8.23 -5.02
N GLU A 264 -12.41 7.44 -4.08
CA GLU A 264 -13.29 7.93 -3.01
C GLU A 264 -12.67 9.08 -2.20
N PRO A 265 -11.36 9.10 -1.88
CA PRO A 265 -10.77 10.21 -1.14
C PRO A 265 -10.92 11.56 -1.85
N LEU A 266 -10.76 11.60 -3.17
CA LEU A 266 -10.88 12.83 -3.96
C LEU A 266 -12.33 13.30 -4.07
N GLN A 267 -13.29 12.36 -4.11
CA GLN A 267 -14.71 12.68 -4.09
C GLN A 267 -15.10 13.29 -2.74
N LEU A 268 -14.69 12.67 -1.63
CA LEU A 268 -14.91 13.19 -0.29
C LEU A 268 -14.29 14.58 -0.10
N TYR A 269 -13.08 14.81 -0.64
CA TYR A 269 -12.46 16.13 -0.62
C TYR A 269 -13.34 17.18 -1.32
N ALA A 270 -13.85 16.87 -2.53
CA ALA A 270 -14.71 17.77 -3.28
C ALA A 270 -16.03 18.06 -2.54
N ASP A 271 -16.62 17.05 -1.90
CA ASP A 271 -17.83 17.20 -1.10
C ASP A 271 -17.61 18.12 0.11
N LEU A 272 -16.47 17.96 0.81
CA LEU A 272 -16.08 18.84 1.91
C LEU A 272 -15.87 20.29 1.45
N GLU A 273 -15.27 20.49 0.28
CA GLU A 273 -15.03 21.83 -0.27
C GLU A 273 -16.33 22.57 -0.62
N SER A 274 -17.36 21.84 -1.06
CA SER A 274 -18.62 22.38 -1.55
C SER A 274 -19.50 23.06 -0.49
N SER A 275 -19.36 22.71 0.80
CA SER A 275 -20.25 23.20 1.87
C SER A 275 -19.51 24.00 2.95
N PHE A 276 -20.21 24.91 3.65
CA PHE A 276 -19.60 25.69 4.73
C PHE A 276 -19.14 24.83 5.91
N ALA A 277 -19.96 23.87 6.34
CA ALA A 277 -19.61 22.91 7.38
C ALA A 277 -18.44 22.01 6.94
N GLY A 278 -18.45 21.55 5.68
CA GLY A 278 -17.35 20.80 5.09
C GLY A 278 -16.04 21.58 5.07
N ARG A 279 -16.06 22.88 4.74
CA ARG A 279 -14.85 23.73 4.76
C ARG A 279 -14.22 23.85 6.15
N LYS A 280 -15.01 23.90 7.22
CA LYS A 280 -14.47 23.88 8.60
C LYS A 280 -13.71 22.59 8.87
N ARG A 281 -14.27 21.44 8.46
CA ARG A 281 -13.61 20.14 8.61
C ARG A 281 -12.39 20.01 7.71
N LEU A 282 -12.46 20.51 6.47
CA LEU A 282 -11.35 20.52 5.53
C LEU A 282 -10.15 21.33 6.07
N ASN A 283 -10.40 22.43 6.79
CA ASN A 283 -9.31 23.20 7.41
C ASN A 283 -8.57 22.40 8.49
N LEU A 284 -9.24 21.50 9.23
CA LEU A 284 -8.57 20.59 10.16
C LEU A 284 -7.65 19.61 9.41
N PHE A 285 -8.04 19.13 8.23
CA PHE A 285 -7.17 18.26 7.43
C PHE A 285 -5.98 19.00 6.80
N LYS A 286 -6.14 20.30 6.51
CA LYS A 286 -5.01 21.17 6.12
C LYS A 286 -4.04 21.36 7.29
N GLU A 287 -4.54 21.69 8.47
CA GLU A 287 -3.74 21.81 9.69
C GLU A 287 -3.03 20.49 10.03
N HIS A 288 -3.70 19.36 9.85
CA HIS A 288 -3.08 18.04 9.95
C HIS A 288 -1.93 17.90 8.95
N ASP A 289 -2.12 18.19 7.67
CA ASP A 289 -1.03 18.11 6.68
C ASP A 289 0.15 19.03 7.03
N ASP A 290 -0.13 20.25 7.51
CA ASP A 290 0.88 21.21 7.95
C ASP A 290 1.72 20.68 9.13
N ILE A 291 1.09 20.03 10.12
CA ILE A 291 1.75 19.47 11.30
C ILE A 291 2.62 18.25 10.95
N PHE A 292 2.13 17.37 10.09
CA PHE A 292 2.86 16.17 9.71
C PHE A 292 3.86 16.42 8.57
N GLY A 293 3.72 17.51 7.81
CA GLY A 293 4.60 17.89 6.72
C GLY A 293 4.74 16.82 5.62
N ARG A 294 3.76 15.92 5.48
CA ARG A 294 3.91 14.67 4.71
C ARG A 294 4.38 14.93 3.30
N ALA A 295 3.80 15.90 2.61
CA ALA A 295 4.18 16.21 1.22
C ALA A 295 5.65 16.63 1.07
N ASP A 296 6.20 17.42 2.00
CA ASP A 296 7.61 17.85 1.93
C ASP A 296 8.58 16.70 2.24
N ILE A 297 8.26 15.89 3.25
CA ILE A 297 9.04 14.69 3.58
C ILE A 297 8.98 13.66 2.46
N ASP A 298 7.81 13.43 1.87
CA ASP A 298 7.64 12.51 0.73
C ASP A 298 8.50 12.97 -0.44
N VAL A 299 8.50 14.27 -0.78
CA VAL A 299 9.31 14.85 -1.85
C VAL A 299 10.81 14.70 -1.58
N LYS A 300 11.27 15.02 -0.37
CA LYS A 300 12.69 14.89 0.01
C LYS A 300 13.15 13.44 -0.05
N THR A 301 12.30 12.52 0.44
CA THR A 301 12.58 11.09 0.43
C THR A 301 12.61 10.55 -1.00
N GLN A 302 11.71 11.01 -1.87
CA GLN A 302 11.72 10.70 -3.31
C GLN A 302 13.02 11.11 -3.98
N ILE A 303 13.41 12.38 -3.80
CA ILE A 303 14.63 12.93 -4.39
C ILE A 303 15.85 12.13 -3.93
N ALA A 304 15.92 11.80 -2.65
CA ALA A 304 17.01 11.02 -2.10
C ALA A 304 17.03 9.58 -2.63
N ALA A 305 15.88 8.92 -2.75
CA ALA A 305 15.77 7.59 -3.33
C ALA A 305 16.19 7.57 -4.80
N VAL A 306 15.72 8.53 -5.62
CA VAL A 306 16.10 8.66 -7.03
C VAL A 306 17.60 8.87 -7.18
N LYS A 307 18.19 9.79 -6.40
CA LYS A 307 19.65 10.02 -6.41
C LYS A 307 20.42 8.77 -6.01
N SER A 308 20.00 8.10 -4.95
CA SER A 308 20.69 6.92 -4.42
C SER A 308 20.60 5.73 -5.38
N LEU A 309 19.41 5.43 -5.91
CA LEU A 309 19.21 4.35 -6.88
C LEU A 309 19.94 4.61 -8.19
N SER A 310 19.99 5.87 -8.65
CA SER A 310 20.77 6.23 -9.84
C SER A 310 22.26 5.94 -9.67
N GLN A 311 22.79 6.08 -8.45
CA GLN A 311 24.17 5.70 -8.15
C GLN A 311 24.38 4.17 -8.19
N VAL A 312 23.41 3.39 -7.70
CA VAL A 312 23.44 1.91 -7.79
C VAL A 312 23.42 1.46 -9.25
N PHE A 313 22.53 2.05 -10.06
CA PHE A 313 22.46 1.76 -11.48
C PHE A 313 23.76 2.13 -12.18
N ASN A 314 24.26 3.35 -11.98
CA ASN A 314 25.49 3.79 -12.62
C ASN A 314 26.73 2.98 -12.23
N ALA A 315 26.77 2.43 -11.01
CA ALA A 315 27.86 1.56 -10.57
C ALA A 315 27.93 0.25 -11.36
N GLY A 316 26.78 -0.32 -11.75
CA GLY A 316 26.71 -1.57 -12.51
C GLY A 316 26.67 -1.40 -14.04
N LEU A 317 26.64 -0.16 -14.55
CA LEU A 317 26.51 0.12 -15.99
C LEU A 317 27.84 0.55 -16.65
N PRO A 318 28.06 0.18 -17.93
CA PRO A 318 29.11 0.74 -18.76
C PRO A 318 29.03 2.27 -18.83
N ALA A 319 30.19 2.94 -18.97
CA ALA A 319 30.28 4.40 -18.88
C ALA A 319 29.34 5.14 -19.85
N GLU A 320 29.15 4.58 -21.05
CA GLU A 320 28.32 5.15 -22.11
C GLU A 320 26.81 5.06 -21.81
N GLN A 321 26.42 4.21 -20.86
CA GLN A 321 25.04 3.91 -20.51
C GLN A 321 24.64 4.47 -19.13
N ARG A 322 25.58 5.08 -18.41
CA ARG A 322 25.31 5.74 -17.14
C ARG A 322 24.37 6.93 -17.32
N ILE A 323 23.44 7.07 -16.38
CA ILE A 323 22.54 8.22 -16.25
C ILE A 323 23.40 9.42 -15.85
N LYS A 324 23.31 10.51 -16.62
CA LYS A 324 24.03 11.75 -16.32
C LYS A 324 23.40 12.49 -15.14
N ASP A 325 24.21 13.14 -14.31
CA ASP A 325 23.75 13.91 -13.16
C ASP A 325 22.69 14.96 -13.54
N SER A 326 22.89 15.66 -14.67
CA SER A 326 21.92 16.64 -15.16
C SER A 326 20.53 16.06 -15.43
N LYS A 327 20.45 14.77 -15.78
CA LYS A 327 19.17 14.08 -15.97
C LYS A 327 18.54 13.65 -14.65
N ILE A 328 19.36 13.27 -13.67
CA ILE A 328 18.93 12.98 -12.30
C ILE A 328 18.33 14.24 -11.67
N ASP A 329 19.00 15.39 -11.84
CA ASP A 329 18.51 16.67 -11.33
C ASP A 329 17.19 17.08 -11.98
N GLU A 330 17.03 16.92 -13.29
CA GLU A 330 15.74 17.16 -13.99
C GLU A 330 14.59 16.33 -13.39
N TYR A 331 14.86 15.08 -12.98
CA TYR A 331 13.85 14.26 -12.30
C TYR A 331 13.53 14.77 -10.89
N CYS A 332 14.54 15.23 -10.16
CA CYS A 332 14.34 15.80 -8.82
C CYS A 332 13.52 17.10 -8.87
N ASP A 333 13.76 17.94 -9.87
CA ASP A 333 12.99 19.17 -10.10
C ASP A 333 11.54 18.84 -10.46
N GLN A 334 11.30 17.81 -11.27
CA GLN A 334 9.95 17.38 -11.62
C GLN A 334 9.18 16.85 -10.40
N ILE A 335 9.81 16.03 -9.56
CA ILE A 335 9.23 15.57 -8.28
C ILE A 335 8.83 16.77 -7.42
N SER A 336 9.73 17.74 -7.29
CA SER A 336 9.49 18.98 -6.52
C SER A 336 8.32 19.77 -7.10
N PHE A 337 8.23 19.90 -8.42
CA PHE A 337 7.16 20.63 -9.10
C PHE A 337 5.78 20.00 -8.86
N GLN A 338 5.71 18.67 -8.85
CA GLN A 338 4.45 17.94 -8.69
C GLN A 338 3.96 17.85 -7.24
N SER A 339 4.76 18.32 -6.27
CA SER A 339 4.44 18.31 -4.83
C SER A 339 3.11 18.98 -4.45
N LYS A 340 2.66 19.99 -5.20
CA LYS A 340 1.39 20.67 -4.92
C LYS A 340 0.17 19.77 -5.06
N GLU A 341 0.18 18.87 -6.05
CA GLU A 341 -0.89 17.89 -6.22
C GLU A 341 -0.81 16.80 -5.14
N LEU A 342 0.38 16.54 -4.59
CA LEU A 342 0.57 15.64 -3.44
C LEU A 342 -0.15 16.15 -2.21
N VAL A 343 -0.01 17.44 -1.89
CA VAL A 343 -0.68 18.06 -0.73
C VAL A 343 -2.20 17.83 -0.80
N LYS A 344 -2.82 18.14 -1.94
CA LYS A 344 -4.27 17.94 -2.12
C LYS A 344 -4.65 16.47 -1.93
N LYS A 345 -3.89 15.55 -2.51
CA LYS A 345 -4.15 14.12 -2.40
C LYS A 345 -3.95 13.61 -0.96
N ASN A 346 -2.94 14.06 -0.25
CA ASN A 346 -2.66 13.69 1.14
C ASN A 346 -3.78 14.18 2.09
N ILE A 347 -4.28 15.40 1.87
CA ILE A 347 -5.44 15.93 2.59
C ILE A 347 -6.68 15.08 2.30
N ALA A 348 -6.93 14.73 1.03
CA ALA A 348 -8.04 13.88 0.63
C ALA A 348 -7.98 12.48 1.27
N GLU A 349 -6.81 11.85 1.28
CA GLU A 349 -6.58 10.55 1.92
C GLU A 349 -6.77 10.63 3.44
N SER A 350 -6.23 11.67 4.09
CA SER A 350 -6.45 11.91 5.52
C SER A 350 -7.94 12.11 5.83
N ALA A 351 -8.65 12.85 4.97
CA ALA A 351 -10.09 13.05 5.11
C ALA A 351 -10.86 11.73 5.04
N TYR A 352 -10.43 10.82 4.17
CA TYR A 352 -11.02 9.51 4.02
C TYR A 352 -10.73 8.59 5.22
N ILE A 353 -9.47 8.47 5.64
CA ILE A 353 -9.05 7.62 6.76
C ILE A 353 -9.79 8.04 8.03
N TYR A 354 -9.86 9.34 8.29
CA TYR A 354 -10.46 9.90 9.50
C TYR A 354 -11.92 10.34 9.33
N ARG A 355 -12.62 9.84 8.30
CA ARG A 355 -14.00 10.27 7.96
C ARG A 355 -15.00 10.08 9.10
N THR A 356 -14.77 9.11 9.97
CA THR A 356 -15.67 8.80 11.10
C THR A 356 -15.32 9.53 12.41
N LEU A 357 -14.18 10.23 12.48
CA LEU A 357 -13.84 11.04 13.66
C LEU A 357 -14.72 12.29 13.71
N SER A 358 -15.15 12.69 14.91
CA SER A 358 -15.73 14.01 15.10
C SER A 358 -14.66 15.11 14.87
N ASN A 359 -15.09 16.35 14.64
CA ASN A 359 -14.15 17.47 14.53
C ASN A 359 -13.35 17.68 15.83
N GLN A 360 -13.94 17.38 16.99
CA GLN A 360 -13.26 17.48 18.29
C GLN A 360 -12.15 16.43 18.42
N GLU A 361 -12.44 15.17 18.07
CA GLU A 361 -11.44 14.09 18.09
C GLU A 361 -10.31 14.35 17.11
N LEU A 362 -10.63 14.82 15.89
CA LEU A 362 -9.61 15.20 14.92
C LEU A 362 -8.74 16.35 15.44
N LYS A 363 -9.33 17.35 16.10
CA LYS A 363 -8.59 18.46 16.68
C LYS A 363 -7.70 18.02 17.85
N GLU A 364 -8.19 17.15 18.72
CA GLU A 364 -7.38 16.57 19.82
C GLU A 364 -6.17 15.79 19.29
N TYR A 365 -6.36 15.03 18.20
CA TYR A 365 -5.26 14.34 17.52
C TYR A 365 -4.24 15.32 16.94
N ILE A 366 -4.68 16.36 16.23
CA ILE A 366 -3.80 17.40 15.69
C ILE A 366 -3.04 18.12 16.81
N ASP A 367 -3.75 18.52 17.87
CA ASP A 367 -3.18 19.25 19.00
C ASP A 367 -2.13 18.45 19.74
N PHE A 368 -2.30 17.13 19.86
CA PHE A 368 -1.28 16.29 20.43
C PHE A 368 0.00 16.29 19.58
N PHE A 369 -0.12 16.18 18.25
CA PHE A 369 1.05 16.18 17.37
C PHE A 369 1.70 17.56 17.20
N ALA A 370 1.01 18.64 17.56
CA ALA A 370 1.59 19.97 17.65
C ALA A 370 2.48 20.17 18.91
N LYS A 371 2.43 19.28 19.90
CA LYS A 371 3.29 19.31 21.09
C LYS A 371 4.69 18.76 20.81
N ASP A 372 5.62 19.06 21.71
CA ASP A 372 7.01 18.58 21.68
C ASP A 372 7.09 17.06 21.52
N ALA A 373 6.31 16.28 22.28
CA ALA A 373 6.32 14.82 22.18
C ALA A 373 5.93 14.31 20.77
N GLY A 374 4.90 14.90 20.18
CA GLY A 374 4.45 14.54 18.83
C GLY A 374 5.42 14.99 17.75
N GLN A 375 5.91 16.24 17.81
CA GLN A 375 6.90 16.79 16.89
C GLN A 375 8.21 16.00 16.93
N GLN A 376 8.67 15.65 18.14
CA GLN A 376 9.89 14.86 18.31
C GLN A 376 9.75 13.47 17.67
N PHE A 377 8.61 12.81 17.87
CA PHE A 377 8.34 11.53 17.24
C PHE A 377 8.31 11.62 15.70
N ILE A 378 7.62 12.62 15.15
CA ILE A 378 7.57 12.90 13.71
C ILE A 378 9.00 13.08 13.17
N ALA A 379 9.77 14.00 13.75
CA ALA A 379 11.13 14.31 13.30
C ALA A 379 12.05 13.08 13.36
N THR A 380 12.00 12.32 14.46
CA THR A 380 12.81 11.12 14.69
C THR A 380 12.49 10.04 13.67
N THR A 381 11.20 9.72 13.47
CA THR A 381 10.79 8.65 12.56
C THR A 381 11.05 9.02 11.10
N HIS A 382 10.84 10.28 10.70
CA HIS A 382 11.17 10.73 9.35
C HIS A 382 12.67 10.63 9.05
N LEU A 383 13.52 11.07 9.98
CA LEU A 383 14.97 10.95 9.83
C LEU A 383 15.40 9.47 9.76
N ALA A 384 14.79 8.61 10.59
CA ALA A 384 15.04 7.18 10.56
C ALA A 384 14.66 6.53 9.23
N TYR A 385 13.50 6.86 8.65
CA TYR A 385 13.13 6.36 7.31
C TYR A 385 14.13 6.77 6.24
N PHE A 386 14.48 8.06 6.22
CA PHE A 386 15.43 8.61 5.26
C PHE A 386 16.78 7.87 5.34
N ASN A 387 17.32 7.72 6.55
CA ASN A 387 18.60 7.05 6.75
C ASN A 387 18.53 5.55 6.44
N THR A 388 17.41 4.89 6.75
CA THR A 388 17.19 3.47 6.42
C THR A 388 17.21 3.23 4.92
N ILE A 389 16.49 4.05 4.14
CA ILE A 389 16.49 3.97 2.67
C ILE A 389 17.89 4.19 2.12
N ARG A 390 18.62 5.18 2.64
CA ARG A 390 20.00 5.48 2.24
C ARG A 390 20.92 4.29 2.50
N GLU A 391 20.84 3.68 3.68
CA GLU A 391 21.69 2.56 4.09
C GLU A 391 21.39 1.29 3.29
N ILE A 392 20.12 0.94 3.09
CA ILE A 392 19.70 -0.15 2.19
C ILE A 392 20.28 0.07 0.79
N THR A 393 20.24 1.31 0.29
CA THR A 393 20.76 1.61 -1.05
C THR A 393 22.29 1.45 -1.12
N LEU A 394 23.02 1.74 -0.04
CA LEU A 394 24.46 1.48 0.05
C LEU A 394 24.78 -0.02 0.05
N ILE A 395 23.99 -0.82 0.78
CA ILE A 395 24.12 -2.29 0.77
C ILE A 395 23.88 -2.82 -0.64
N LEU A 396 22.81 -2.38 -1.31
CA LEU A 396 22.52 -2.74 -2.70
C LEU A 396 23.67 -2.35 -3.64
N LYS A 397 24.24 -1.15 -3.49
CA LYS A 397 25.38 -0.69 -4.29
C LYS A 397 26.58 -1.63 -4.14
N GLN A 398 26.93 -1.96 -2.89
CA GLN A 398 28.07 -2.83 -2.60
C GLN A 398 27.87 -4.23 -3.21
N LYS A 399 26.72 -4.85 -2.96
CA LYS A 399 26.36 -6.18 -3.48
C LYS A 399 26.28 -6.24 -5.00
N MET A 400 25.99 -5.12 -5.65
CA MET A 400 26.01 -5.04 -7.11
C MET A 400 27.42 -5.00 -7.69
N THR A 401 28.40 -4.51 -6.93
CA THR A 401 29.82 -4.44 -7.34
C THR A 401 30.63 -5.70 -6.99
N GLU A 402 30.13 -6.52 -6.07
CA GLU A 402 30.56 -7.91 -5.86
C GLU A 402 30.05 -8.80 -7.01
#